data_AF-A0AAW8KPH7-F1
#
_entry.id   AF-A0AAW8KPH7-F1
#
_cell.length_a   1.000
_cell.length_b   1.000
_cell.length_c   1.000
_cell.angle_alpha   90.00
_cell.angle_beta   90.00
_cell.angle_gamma   90.00
#
_symmetry.space_group_name_H-M   'P 1'
#
loop_
_entity.id
_entity.type
_entity.pdbx_description
1 polymer ?
#
loop_
_entity_poly.entity_id
_entity_poly.type
_entity_poly.pdbx_seq_one_letter_code
_entity_poly.pdbx_strand_id
1 'polypeptide(L)' 'VNTLPHWLQPILLNLSPERAAAVQEIRIRSNAPIQLVTKETILTAAPEFLLTQHQLEDILFTLCGGSIYAHEAEIAQGF' A
#
# COMPACT_ATOMS: atom_id res chain seq x y z
N VAL A 1 5.97 10.75 -13.30
CA VAL A 1 4.91 10.16 -12.46
C VAL A 1 5.58 9.42 -11.32
N ASN A 2 5.64 10.03 -10.14
CA ASN A 2 6.07 9.41 -8.89
C ASN A 2 4.95 9.73 -7.88
N THR A 3 3.86 8.97 -7.96
CA THR A 3 2.63 9.20 -7.16
C THR A 3 2.62 8.42 -5.85
N LEU A 4 3.74 7.80 -5.47
CA LEU A 4 3.88 7.16 -4.17
C LEU A 4 4.06 8.21 -3.07
N PRO A 5 3.25 8.18 -1.99
CA PRO A 5 3.41 9.07 -0.85
C PRO A 5 4.86 9.07 -0.32
N HIS A 6 5.38 10.24 0.03
CA HIS A 6 6.78 10.40 0.46
C HIS A 6 7.16 9.54 1.66
N TRP A 7 6.23 9.26 2.56
CA TRP A 7 6.46 8.40 3.72
C TRP A 7 6.51 6.90 3.35
N LEU A 8 5.89 6.49 2.25
CA LEU A 8 5.86 5.08 1.80
C LEU A 8 7.11 4.72 0.99
N GLN A 9 7.69 5.70 0.28
CA GLN A 9 8.94 5.53 -0.46
C GLN A 9 10.06 4.86 0.35
N PRO A 10 10.45 5.31 1.56
CA PRO A 10 11.54 4.67 2.30
C PRO A 10 11.25 3.22 2.68
N ILE A 11 9.98 2.86 2.93
CA ILE A 11 9.58 1.48 3.25
C ILE A 11 9.80 0.56 2.04
N LEU A 12 9.41 1.02 0.84
CA LEU A 12 9.59 0.27 -0.40
C LEU A 12 11.05 0.25 -0.87
N LEU A 13 11.79 1.34 -0.66
CA LEU A 13 13.21 1.45 -1.00
C LEU A 13 14.11 0.60 -0.10
N ASN A 14 13.65 0.25 1.12
CA ASN A 14 14.36 -0.66 2.03
C ASN A 14 14.25 -2.13 1.61
N LEU A 15 13.51 -2.46 0.56
CA LEU A 15 13.47 -3.82 0.01
C LEU A 15 14.74 -4.11 -0.79
N SER A 16 15.36 -5.27 -0.55
CA SER A 16 16.44 -5.73 -1.42
C SER A 16 15.90 -5.94 -2.85
N PRO A 17 16.71 -5.76 -3.91
CA PRO A 17 16.26 -5.94 -5.29
C PRO A 17 15.63 -7.32 -5.56
N GLU A 18 16.18 -8.36 -4.94
CA GLU A 18 15.65 -9.72 -5.01
C GLU A 18 14.24 -9.83 -4.40
N ARG A 19 14.04 -9.23 -3.21
CA ARG A 19 12.72 -9.20 -2.56
C ARG A 19 11.74 -8.37 -3.37
N ALA A 20 12.16 -7.20 -3.84
CA ALA A 20 11.33 -6.31 -4.66
C ALA A 20 10.84 -7.01 -5.94
N ALA A 21 11.70 -7.79 -6.60
CA ALA A 21 11.33 -8.55 -7.79
C ALA A 21 10.33 -9.70 -7.51
N ALA A 22 10.27 -10.21 -6.28
CA ALA A 22 9.36 -11.28 -5.88
C ALA A 22 7.97 -10.76 -5.44
N VAL A 23 7.84 -9.46 -5.10
CA VAL A 23 6.57 -8.86 -4.69
C VAL A 23 5.62 -8.74 -5.88
N GLN A 24 4.42 -9.31 -5.72
CA GLN A 24 3.33 -9.21 -6.69
C GLN A 24 2.25 -8.21 -6.25
N GLU A 25 2.04 -8.05 -4.95
CA GLU A 25 1.01 -7.17 -4.39
C GLU A 25 1.54 -6.50 -3.12
N ILE A 26 1.19 -5.23 -2.94
CA ILE A 26 1.39 -4.49 -1.69
C ILE A 26 0.03 -4.26 -1.07
N ARG A 27 -0.20 -4.85 0.10
CA ARG A 27 -1.43 -4.70 0.88
C ARG A 27 -1.24 -3.66 1.95
N ILE A 28 -2.07 -2.63 1.88
CA ILE A 28 -2.10 -1.51 2.81
C ILE A 28 -3.48 -1.50 3.47
N ARG A 29 -3.54 -1.58 4.80
CA ARG A 29 -4.78 -1.63 5.58
C ARG A 29 -4.68 -0.73 6.80
N SER A 30 -5.80 -0.15 7.23
CA SER A 30 -5.84 0.61 8.48
C SER A 30 -5.63 -0.30 9.69
N ASN A 31 -4.89 0.21 10.68
CA ASN A 31 -4.52 -0.50 11.91
C ASN A 31 -3.82 -1.84 11.69
N ALA A 32 -3.16 -2.03 10.55
CA ALA A 32 -2.38 -3.22 10.25
C ALA A 32 -1.04 -2.84 9.61
N PRO A 33 0.01 -3.64 9.81
CA PRO A 33 1.26 -3.49 9.08
C PRO A 33 1.08 -3.59 7.57
N ILE A 34 2.00 -2.99 6.82
CA ILE A 34 2.07 -3.19 5.38
C ILE A 34 2.46 -4.65 5.12
N GLN A 35 1.77 -5.30 4.17
CA GLN A 35 2.06 -6.65 3.77
C GLN A 35 2.53 -6.68 2.31
N LEU A 36 3.56 -7.46 2.04
CA LEU A 36 4.08 -7.73 0.71
C LEU A 36 3.74 -9.17 0.36
N VAL A 37 2.96 -9.35 -0.70
CA VAL A 37 2.55 -10.68 -1.15
C VAL A 37 3.52 -11.11 -2.24
N THR A 38 4.10 -12.29 -2.06
CA THR A 38 4.94 -12.98 -3.04
C THR A 38 4.22 -14.25 -3.52
N LYS A 39 4.81 -15.00 -4.43
CA LYS A 39 4.21 -16.25 -4.95
C LYS A 39 4.18 -17.32 -3.87
N GLU A 40 5.17 -17.26 -2.99
CA GLU A 40 5.47 -18.29 -2.01
C GLU A 40 4.86 -17.94 -0.64
N THR A 41 4.77 -16.66 -0.28
CA THR A 41 4.35 -16.23 1.06
C THR A 41 3.92 -14.76 1.16
N ILE A 42 3.41 -14.38 2.34
CA ILE A 42 3.12 -12.99 2.73
C ILE A 42 4.16 -12.54 3.75
N LEU A 43 4.81 -11.42 3.46
CA LEU A 43 5.83 -10.81 4.32
C LEU A 43 5.29 -9.53 4.95
N THR A 44 5.56 -9.33 6.24
CA THR A 44 5.26 -8.07 6.92
C THR A 44 6.40 -7.08 6.69
N ALA A 45 6.07 -5.90 6.17
CA ALA A 45 6.97 -4.77 6.00
C ALA A 45 6.57 -3.65 6.95
N ALA A 46 7.56 -3.02 7.61
CA ALA A 46 7.36 -1.93 8.57
C ALA A 46 6.27 -2.26 9.63
N PRO A 47 6.46 -3.30 10.47
CA PRO A 47 5.47 -3.70 11.49
C PRO A 47 5.10 -2.58 12.47
N GLU A 48 6.00 -1.62 12.68
CA GLU A 48 5.80 -0.42 13.48
C GLU A 48 4.91 0.64 12.83
N PHE A 49 4.68 0.55 11.51
CA PHE A 49 3.95 1.55 10.75
C PHE A 49 2.49 1.14 10.59
N LEU A 50 1.66 1.54 11.55
CA LEU A 50 0.21 1.31 11.53
C LEU A 50 -0.49 2.54 11.00
N LEU A 51 -1.15 2.38 9.84
CA LEU A 51 -1.88 3.45 9.19
C LEU A 51 -3.22 3.70 9.87
N THR A 52 -3.57 4.97 10.07
CA THR A 52 -4.95 5.33 10.39
C THR A 52 -5.82 5.23 9.13
N GLN A 53 -7.14 5.16 9.33
CA GLN A 53 -8.11 5.19 8.23
C GLN A 53 -7.95 6.43 7.34
N HIS A 54 -7.72 7.60 7.95
CA HIS A 54 -7.51 8.84 7.22
C HIS A 54 -6.23 8.81 6.37
N GLN A 55 -5.13 8.27 6.90
CA GLN A 55 -3.90 8.11 6.13
C GLN A 55 -4.09 7.14 4.96
N LEU A 56 -4.89 6.09 5.11
CA LEU A 56 -5.23 5.18 4.02
C LEU A 56 -6.02 5.88 2.91
N GLU A 57 -6.98 6.74 3.28
CA GLU A 57 -7.76 7.55 2.34
C GLU A 57 -6.86 8.54 1.58
N ASP A 58 -5.89 9.18 2.26
CA ASP A 58 -4.91 10.07 1.63
C ASP A 58 -4.00 9.33 0.63
N ILE A 59 -3.59 8.10 0.95
CA ILE A 59 -2.86 7.23 0.01
C ILE A 59 -3.70 6.98 -1.22
N LEU A 60 -4.95 6.55 -1.03
CA LEU A 60 -5.86 6.23 -2.11
C LEU A 60 -6.08 7.47 -2.99
N PHE A 61 -6.30 8.63 -2.37
CA PHE A 61 -6.41 9.92 -3.07
C PHE A 61 -5.19 10.18 -3.96
N THR A 62 -4.00 10.03 -3.39
CA THR A 62 -2.74 10.31 -4.07
C THR A 62 -2.47 9.32 -5.21
N LEU A 63 -2.67 8.02 -4.97
CA LEU A 63 -2.47 6.96 -5.97
C LEU A 63 -3.46 7.07 -7.13
N CYS A 64 -4.69 7.48 -6.85
CA CYS A 64 -5.71 7.72 -7.87
C CYS A 64 -5.60 9.11 -8.55
N GLY A 65 -4.49 9.83 -8.35
CA GLY A 65 -4.25 11.13 -9.00
C GLY A 65 -5.20 12.24 -8.58
N GLY A 66 -5.73 12.18 -7.36
CA GLY A 66 -6.69 13.13 -6.81
C GLY A 66 -8.16 12.85 -7.16
N SER A 67 -8.46 11.68 -7.75
CA SER A 67 -9.83 11.28 -8.12
C SER A 67 -10.22 9.98 -7.42
N ILE A 68 -10.81 10.09 -6.22
CA ILE A 68 -11.40 8.94 -5.50
C ILE A 68 -12.82 8.60 -6.01
N TYR A 69 -13.49 9.56 -6.66
CA TYR A 69 -14.92 9.46 -6.99
C TYR A 69 -15.29 8.51 -8.14
N ALA A 70 -14.33 7.80 -8.75
CA ALA A 70 -14.64 6.87 -9.84
C ALA A 70 -15.11 5.48 -9.38
N HIS A 71 -14.84 5.08 -8.12
CA HIS A 71 -14.99 3.67 -7.69
C HIS A 71 -15.58 3.49 -6.28
N GLU A 72 -16.29 4.49 -5.73
CA GLU A 72 -16.90 4.42 -4.38
C GLU A 72 -17.84 3.20 -4.21
N ALA A 73 -18.55 2.84 -5.29
CA ALA A 73 -19.44 1.69 -5.34
C ALA A 73 -18.70 0.34 -5.31
N GLU A 74 -17.50 0.26 -5.87
CA GLU A 74 -16.68 -0.97 -5.89
C GLU A 74 -15.96 -1.18 -4.54
N ILE A 75 -15.55 -0.08 -3.89
CA ILE A 75 -14.93 -0.14 -2.55
C ILE A 75 -15.93 -0.60 -1.48
N ALA A 76 -17.20 -0.16 -1.57
CA ALA A 76 -18.24 -0.54 -0.61
C ALA A 76 -18.65 -2.01 -0.68
N GLN A 77 -18.44 -2.69 -1.81
CA GLN A 77 -18.80 -4.10 -1.98
C GLN A 77 -17.69 -5.08 -1.56
N GLY A 78 -16.50 -4.57 -1.23
CA GLY A 78 -15.35 -5.38 -0.85
C GLY A 78 -14.75 -6.11 -2.05
N PHE A 79 -13.51 -5.75 -2.41
CA PHE A 79 -12.64 -6.62 -3.18
C PHE A 79 -12.16 -7.79 -2.31
#